data_AF-A0A4W3HUA8-F1
#
_entry.id   AF-A0A4W3HUA8-F1
#
_cell.length_a   1.000
_cell.length_b   1.000
_cell.length_c   1.000
_cell.angle_alpha   90.00
_cell.angle_beta   90.00
_cell.angle_gamma   90.00
#
_symmetry.space_group_name_H-M   'P 1'
#
loop_
_entity.id
_entity.type
_entity.pdbx_description
1 polymer ?
#
loop_
_entity_poly.entity_id
_entity_poly.type
_entity_poly.pdbx_seq_one_letter_code
_entity_poly.pdbx_strand_id
1 'polypeptide(L)'
;MSLPDTEVLDFKTPMENHKTLFIWNILPNRSEEAVYDLVFKAFSALGLLYLVRVFRNAAGCQPGFYAVVKFYSGSDATRARDATHGRCLFQEVPLKVRICTKQHRGPSFQGQKLTLNSSKCQEVANYYLGFNGWSSHIITLQNISDMEDFDDDAQQMTTAQTKCIKYLCVMEIQFTKHMMCCRGVGLSEELVQDGTDPLNYVLKVGRAQKSATQKAMSDAFQKILLVVLGNGKVFVQRSSELEELDSIIEEELHTQLQVNSVSLSQSECENLSDFSFDTGTMEGIEK
;
A
#
# COMPACT_ATOMS: atom_id res chain seq x y z
N MET A 1 4.29 -4.30 -37.35
CA MET A 1 3.35 -4.28 -36.21
C MET A 1 4.21 -4.06 -34.98
N SER A 2 4.30 -2.84 -34.45
CA SER A 2 5.05 -2.60 -33.20
C SER A 2 4.31 -3.31 -32.07
N LEU A 3 5.02 -4.05 -31.22
CA LEU A 3 4.42 -4.60 -30.02
C LEU A 3 3.79 -3.45 -29.21
N PRO A 4 2.61 -3.64 -28.61
CA PRO A 4 2.06 -2.63 -27.71
C PRO A 4 3.05 -2.43 -26.56
N ASP A 5 3.39 -1.17 -26.27
CA ASP A 5 4.18 -0.82 -25.09
C ASP A 5 3.48 -1.42 -23.87
N THR A 6 4.08 -2.47 -23.31
CA THR A 6 3.51 -3.26 -22.21
C THR A 6 4.53 -3.28 -21.10
N GLU A 7 4.11 -2.85 -19.92
CA GLU A 7 4.96 -2.83 -18.73
C GLU A 7 4.31 -3.63 -17.61
N VAL A 8 5.12 -4.44 -16.93
CA VAL A 8 4.70 -5.15 -15.72
C VAL A 8 5.19 -4.36 -14.51
N LEU A 9 4.28 -4.04 -13.61
CA LEU A 9 4.53 -3.30 -12.39
C LEU A 9 4.28 -4.19 -11.16
N ASP A 10 5.27 -4.21 -10.28
CA ASP A 10 5.21 -4.86 -8.98
C ASP A 10 4.84 -3.86 -7.87
N PHE A 11 4.21 -4.35 -6.81
CA PHE A 11 4.05 -3.61 -5.55
C PHE A 11 5.33 -3.63 -4.70
N LYS A 12 6.46 -3.24 -5.31
CA LYS A 12 7.79 -3.21 -4.68
C LYS A 12 8.42 -1.83 -4.81
N THR A 13 9.39 -1.55 -3.94
CA THR A 13 10.18 -0.32 -4.05
C THR A 13 10.88 -0.31 -5.40
N PRO A 14 10.66 0.68 -6.29
CA PRO A 14 11.30 0.70 -7.59
C PRO A 14 12.79 0.93 -7.36
N MET A 15 13.63 -0.07 -7.63
CA MET A 15 15.09 0.01 -7.43
C MET A 15 15.83 0.28 -8.74
N GLU A 16 15.12 0.20 -9.86
CA GLU A 16 15.71 0.28 -11.18
C GLU A 16 16.08 1.71 -11.56
N ASN A 17 17.24 1.83 -12.19
CA ASN A 17 17.79 3.09 -12.68
C ASN A 17 16.91 3.74 -13.74
N HIS A 18 16.30 2.92 -14.61
CA HIS A 18 15.44 3.40 -15.70
C HIS A 18 14.13 4.05 -15.19
N LYS A 19 13.82 3.93 -13.89
CA LYS A 19 12.68 4.59 -13.24
C LYS A 19 13.06 5.89 -12.53
N THR A 20 14.33 6.27 -12.53
CA THR A 20 14.84 7.43 -11.78
C THR A 20 15.36 8.50 -12.72
N LEU A 21 14.88 9.73 -12.53
CA LEU A 21 15.32 10.92 -13.24
C LEU A 21 16.16 11.81 -12.34
N PHE A 22 17.28 12.27 -12.88
CA PHE A 22 18.11 13.32 -12.32
C PHE A 22 17.81 14.62 -13.07
N ILE A 23 17.40 15.63 -12.32
CA ILE A 23 17.02 16.95 -12.82
C ILE A 23 18.03 17.95 -12.29
N TRP A 24 18.66 18.71 -13.17
CA TRP A 24 19.53 19.80 -12.80
C TRP A 24 19.21 21.05 -13.63
N ASN A 25 19.93 22.13 -13.34
CA ASN A 25 19.65 23.45 -13.88
C ASN A 25 18.44 24.15 -13.24
N ILE A 26 18.13 23.84 -11.99
CA ILE A 26 17.07 24.52 -11.23
C ILE A 26 17.64 25.78 -10.59
N LEU A 27 16.98 26.92 -10.81
CA LEU A 27 17.45 28.23 -10.33
C LEU A 27 17.26 28.39 -8.80
N PRO A 28 18.17 29.11 -8.12
CA PRO A 28 18.08 29.36 -6.67
C PRO A 28 16.98 30.37 -6.26
N ASN A 29 16.08 30.75 -7.15
CA ASN A 29 15.19 31.91 -6.97
C ASN A 29 14.05 31.68 -5.95
N ARG A 30 13.92 30.46 -5.42
CA ARG A 30 12.82 30.04 -4.55
C ARG A 30 13.33 29.21 -3.37
N SER A 31 12.47 29.03 -2.36
CA SER A 31 12.73 28.09 -1.27
C SER A 31 12.75 26.65 -1.78
N GLU A 32 13.38 25.76 -1.02
CA GLU A 32 13.49 24.33 -1.36
C GLU A 32 12.11 23.65 -1.42
N GLU A 33 11.21 24.00 -0.51
CA GLU A 33 9.82 23.54 -0.47
C GLU A 33 9.05 23.97 -1.73
N ALA A 34 9.19 25.23 -2.14
CA ALA A 34 8.54 25.71 -3.35
C ALA A 34 9.10 25.03 -4.61
N VAL A 35 10.40 24.73 -4.65
CA VAL A 35 11.00 23.93 -5.73
C VAL A 35 10.46 22.51 -5.71
N TYR A 36 10.32 21.90 -4.53
CA TYR A 36 9.72 20.58 -4.37
C TYR A 36 8.31 20.53 -4.94
N ASP A 37 7.44 21.48 -4.58
CA ASP A 37 6.05 21.52 -5.06
C ASP A 37 5.97 21.69 -6.59
N LEU A 38 6.83 22.53 -7.17
CA LEU A 38 6.89 22.73 -8.62
C LEU A 38 7.36 21.47 -9.36
N VAL A 39 8.40 20.80 -8.85
CA VAL A 39 8.89 19.53 -9.40
C VAL A 39 7.82 18.45 -9.24
N PHE A 40 7.22 18.32 -8.06
CA PHE A 40 6.18 17.34 -7.79
C PHE A 40 4.99 17.53 -8.74
N LYS A 41 4.49 18.76 -8.88
CA LYS A 41 3.35 19.09 -9.76
C LYS A 41 3.66 18.83 -11.23
N ALA A 42 4.86 19.19 -11.70
CA ALA A 42 5.23 19.01 -13.10
C ALA A 42 5.40 17.54 -13.47
N PHE A 43 5.99 16.73 -12.59
CA PHE A 43 6.29 15.32 -12.88
C PHE A 43 5.15 14.38 -12.54
N SER A 44 4.28 14.70 -11.57
CA SER A 44 3.10 13.86 -11.25
C SER A 44 2.05 13.85 -12.36
N ALA A 45 2.00 14.91 -13.18
CA ALA A 45 1.18 14.94 -14.39
C ALA A 45 1.63 13.95 -15.48
N LEU A 46 2.87 13.47 -15.40
CA LEU A 46 3.48 12.58 -16.41
C LEU A 46 3.42 11.11 -15.99
N GLY A 47 3.17 10.81 -14.72
CA GLY A 47 3.11 9.46 -14.20
C GLY A 47 3.11 9.43 -12.67
N LEU A 48 2.91 8.24 -12.10
CA LEU A 48 2.88 8.08 -10.64
C LEU A 48 4.29 8.12 -10.04
N LEU A 49 4.49 9.05 -9.08
CA LEU A 49 5.78 9.27 -8.42
C LEU A 49 5.91 8.41 -7.15
N TYR A 50 7.00 7.66 -7.06
CA TYR A 50 7.40 7.00 -5.81
C TYR A 50 8.06 7.99 -4.84
N LEU A 51 8.98 8.82 -5.35
CA LEU A 51 9.81 9.71 -4.55
C LEU A 51 10.19 10.97 -5.32
N VAL A 52 10.16 12.12 -4.65
CA VAL A 52 10.79 13.36 -5.08
C VAL A 52 11.76 13.80 -3.98
N ARG A 53 12.98 14.17 -4.35
CA ARG A 53 13.95 14.79 -3.44
C ARG A 53 14.59 15.98 -4.13
N VAL A 54 14.62 17.11 -3.44
CA VAL A 54 15.29 18.32 -3.90
C VAL A 54 16.52 18.52 -3.01
N PHE A 55 17.61 18.97 -3.62
CA PHE A 55 18.86 19.23 -2.93
C PHE A 55 19.42 20.57 -3.39
N ARG A 56 20.00 21.31 -2.45
CA ARG A 56 20.77 22.53 -2.74
C ARG A 56 22.17 22.16 -3.20
N ASN A 57 22.65 22.84 -4.23
CA ASN A 57 24.05 22.81 -4.58
C ASN A 57 24.88 23.61 -3.57
N ALA A 58 26.18 23.30 -3.50
CA ALA A 58 27.11 24.02 -2.63
C ALA A 58 27.12 25.52 -2.93
N ALA A 59 27.32 26.34 -1.90
CA ALA A 59 27.34 27.79 -2.02
C ALA A 59 28.35 28.23 -3.10
N GLY A 60 27.89 29.03 -4.06
CA GLY A 60 28.71 29.51 -5.18
C GLY A 60 28.60 28.72 -6.49
N CYS A 61 27.97 27.54 -6.50
CA CYS A 61 27.67 26.81 -7.72
C CYS A 61 26.33 27.24 -8.33
N GLN A 62 26.35 27.74 -9.56
CA GLN A 62 25.17 27.77 -10.43
C GLN A 62 25.12 26.44 -11.19
N PRO A 63 23.98 25.72 -11.22
CA PRO A 63 22.64 26.11 -10.76
C PRO A 63 22.42 25.89 -9.26
N GLY A 64 21.42 26.55 -8.68
CA GLY A 64 21.16 26.53 -7.23
C GLY A 64 20.66 25.21 -6.65
N PHE A 65 19.85 24.47 -7.42
CA PHE A 65 19.27 23.20 -6.96
C PHE A 65 19.40 22.09 -8.00
N TYR A 66 19.30 20.85 -7.52
CA TYR A 66 19.05 19.66 -8.31
C TYR A 66 17.99 18.80 -7.63
N ALA A 67 17.33 17.94 -8.40
CA ALA A 67 16.30 17.06 -7.88
C ALA A 67 16.46 15.63 -8.42
N VAL A 68 16.01 14.67 -7.61
CA VAL A 68 15.90 13.26 -7.97
C VAL A 68 14.42 12.89 -7.90
N VAL A 69 13.87 12.44 -9.03
CA VAL A 69 12.48 11.99 -9.13
C VAL A 69 12.46 10.53 -9.50
N LYS A 70 11.69 9.72 -8.77
CA LYS A 70 11.56 8.29 -9.01
C LYS A 70 10.11 7.95 -9.31
N PHE A 71 9.88 7.29 -10.43
CA PHE A 71 8.57 6.80 -10.86
C PHE A 71 8.37 5.35 -10.45
N TYR A 72 7.12 4.90 -10.42
CA TYR A 72 6.80 3.48 -10.36
C TYR A 72 7.03 2.78 -11.71
N SER A 73 6.71 3.47 -12.81
CA SER A 73 6.87 2.98 -14.18
C SER A 73 8.13 3.56 -14.85
N GLY A 74 8.86 2.70 -15.57
CA GLY A 74 9.97 3.07 -16.44
C GLY A 74 9.51 3.77 -17.71
N SER A 75 8.35 3.38 -18.23
CA SER A 75 7.72 4.03 -19.38
C SER A 75 7.33 5.47 -19.04
N ASP A 76 6.76 5.69 -17.85
CA ASP A 76 6.46 7.03 -17.32
C ASP A 76 7.73 7.87 -17.17
N ALA A 77 8.80 7.31 -16.60
CA ALA A 77 10.07 8.02 -16.46
C ALA A 77 10.66 8.44 -17.82
N THR A 78 10.58 7.56 -18.82
CA THR A 78 11.08 7.83 -20.18
C THR A 78 10.25 8.91 -20.87
N ARG A 79 8.92 8.79 -20.83
CA ARG A 79 8.00 9.82 -21.32
C ARG A 79 8.22 11.15 -20.61
N ALA A 80 8.41 11.12 -19.29
CA ALA A 80 8.65 12.32 -18.50
C ALA A 80 9.96 13.00 -18.90
N ARG A 81 11.04 12.25 -19.12
CA ARG A 81 12.30 12.79 -19.67
C ARG A 81 12.04 13.48 -21.01
N ASP A 82 11.39 12.81 -21.95
CA ASP A 82 11.19 13.32 -23.32
C ASP A 82 10.29 14.56 -23.36
N ALA A 83 9.31 14.63 -22.45
CA ALA A 83 8.43 15.78 -22.32
C ALA A 83 9.08 16.98 -21.60
N THR A 84 10.10 16.76 -20.77
CA THR A 84 10.65 17.81 -19.87
C THR A 84 12.07 18.24 -20.19
N HIS A 85 12.87 17.39 -20.83
CA HIS A 85 14.24 17.70 -21.16
C HIS A 85 14.33 18.90 -22.11
N GLY A 86 15.12 19.91 -21.74
CA GLY A 86 15.32 21.11 -22.54
C GLY A 86 14.12 22.07 -22.52
N ARG A 87 13.11 21.84 -21.67
CA ARG A 87 11.92 22.70 -21.58
C ARG A 87 11.94 23.62 -20.35
N CYS A 88 11.28 24.76 -20.49
CA CYS A 88 11.06 25.74 -19.43
C CYS A 88 9.73 25.44 -18.71
N LEU A 89 9.74 24.54 -17.72
CA LEU A 89 8.51 24.08 -17.07
C LEU A 89 7.92 25.09 -16.07
N PHE A 90 8.76 25.59 -15.17
CA PHE A 90 8.36 26.47 -14.06
C PHE A 90 9.37 27.60 -13.83
N GLN A 91 10.31 27.77 -14.75
CA GLN A 91 11.38 28.76 -14.74
C GLN A 91 11.74 29.13 -16.17
N GLU A 92 12.33 30.31 -16.37
CA GLU A 92 12.67 30.86 -17.68
C GLU A 92 13.81 30.09 -18.37
N VAL A 93 14.68 29.44 -17.59
CA VAL A 93 15.81 28.65 -18.09
C VAL A 93 15.41 27.18 -18.26
N PRO A 94 15.77 26.50 -19.36
CA PRO A 94 15.38 25.11 -19.59
C PRO A 94 16.01 24.15 -18.57
N LEU A 95 15.22 23.17 -18.12
CA LEU A 95 15.69 22.11 -17.24
C LEU A 95 16.49 21.06 -18.02
N LYS A 96 17.47 20.47 -17.35
CA LYS A 96 18.22 19.33 -17.88
C LYS A 96 17.79 18.08 -17.11
N VAL A 97 17.11 17.18 -17.82
CA VAL A 97 16.55 15.94 -17.26
C VAL A 97 17.24 14.75 -17.89
N ARG A 98 17.74 13.81 -17.09
CA ARG A 98 18.38 12.59 -17.57
C ARG A 98 17.93 11.40 -16.73
N ILE A 99 17.77 10.25 -17.38
CA ILE A 99 17.61 8.98 -16.65
C ILE A 99 18.94 8.66 -15.95
N CYS A 100 18.86 8.32 -14.67
CA CYS A 100 20.02 7.91 -13.89
C CYS A 100 20.65 6.66 -14.51
N THR A 101 21.95 6.67 -14.75
CA THR A 101 22.69 5.48 -15.22
C THR A 101 23.46 4.80 -14.10
N LYS A 102 23.76 5.52 -13.02
CA LYS A 102 24.45 4.98 -11.83
C LYS A 102 23.44 4.35 -10.88
N GLN A 103 23.66 3.09 -10.54
CA GLN A 103 22.96 2.46 -9.41
C GLN A 103 23.42 3.17 -8.14
N HIS A 104 22.55 3.99 -7.56
CA HIS A 104 22.76 4.47 -6.20
C HIS A 104 22.40 3.32 -5.24
N ARG A 105 23.28 2.32 -5.13
CA ARG A 105 23.20 1.31 -4.07
C ARG A 105 23.54 2.02 -2.76
N GLY A 106 22.51 2.51 -2.08
CA GLY A 106 22.70 2.89 -0.68
C GLY A 106 23.13 1.66 0.12
N PRO A 107 23.95 1.81 1.17
CA PRO A 107 24.46 0.68 1.97
C PRO A 107 23.37 -0.18 2.63
N SER A 108 22.12 0.30 2.67
CA SER A 108 20.95 -0.39 3.23
C SER A 108 20.11 -1.19 2.22
N PHE A 109 20.50 -1.27 0.94
CA PHE A 109 19.67 -1.84 -0.13
C PHE A 109 20.24 -3.12 -0.76
N GLN A 110 21.15 -3.79 -0.07
CA GLN A 110 21.82 -4.98 -0.59
C GLN A 110 20.97 -6.24 -0.34
N GLY A 111 20.21 -6.66 -1.35
CA GLY A 111 19.72 -8.05 -1.47
C GLY A 111 18.24 -8.31 -1.12
N GLN A 112 17.52 -7.40 -0.47
CA GLN A 112 16.09 -7.57 -0.21
C GLN A 112 15.24 -6.74 -1.20
N LYS A 113 14.33 -7.41 -1.91
CA LYS A 113 13.18 -6.78 -2.57
C LYS A 113 12.36 -6.10 -1.47
N LEU A 114 12.57 -4.80 -1.23
CA LEU A 114 11.84 -4.06 -0.20
C LEU A 114 10.37 -3.94 -0.60
N THR A 115 9.51 -4.53 0.22
CA THR A 115 8.05 -4.44 0.10
C THR A 115 7.62 -2.98 0.19
N LEU A 116 6.64 -2.58 -0.62
CA LEU A 116 6.00 -1.29 -0.42
C LEU A 116 5.22 -1.32 0.90
N ASN A 117 5.15 -0.18 1.57
CA ASN A 117 4.23 -0.05 2.70
C ASN A 117 2.78 0.06 2.20
N SER A 118 1.83 -0.25 3.09
CA SER A 118 0.39 -0.23 2.80
C SER A 118 -0.08 1.06 2.10
N SER A 119 0.32 2.23 2.59
CA SER A 119 -0.06 3.52 2.00
C SER A 119 0.39 3.65 0.53
N LYS A 120 1.65 3.26 0.25
CA LYS A 120 2.19 3.25 -1.11
C LYS A 120 1.53 2.18 -1.98
N CYS A 121 1.14 1.03 -1.44
CA CYS A 121 0.35 0.06 -2.18
C CYS A 121 -1.02 0.63 -2.56
N GLN A 122 -1.71 1.29 -1.63
CA GLN A 122 -3.01 1.92 -1.90
C GLN A 122 -2.89 3.02 -2.96
N GLU A 123 -1.84 3.84 -2.91
CA GLU A 123 -1.58 4.87 -3.91
C GLU A 123 -1.44 4.29 -5.33
N VAL A 124 -0.63 3.23 -5.47
CA VAL A 124 -0.46 2.51 -6.75
C VAL A 124 -1.79 1.90 -7.20
N ALA A 125 -2.50 1.20 -6.32
CA ALA A 125 -3.78 0.57 -6.64
C ALA A 125 -4.82 1.61 -7.09
N ASN A 126 -4.92 2.74 -6.38
CA ASN A 126 -5.84 3.84 -6.73
C ASN A 126 -5.48 4.48 -8.07
N TYR A 127 -4.20 4.64 -8.39
CA TYR A 127 -3.77 5.22 -9.67
C TYR A 127 -4.12 4.32 -10.86
N TYR A 128 -3.84 3.02 -10.77
CA TYR A 128 -3.99 2.10 -11.90
C TYR A 128 -5.37 1.45 -12.00
N LEU A 129 -5.99 1.11 -10.87
CA LEU A 129 -7.27 0.39 -10.83
C LEU A 129 -8.46 1.32 -10.59
N GLY A 130 -8.19 2.52 -10.06
CA GLY A 130 -9.19 3.44 -9.54
C GLY A 130 -9.59 3.10 -8.10
N PHE A 131 -10.12 4.08 -7.38
CA PHE A 131 -10.55 3.94 -5.98
C PHE A 131 -11.64 2.88 -5.77
N ASN A 132 -12.39 2.54 -6.81
CA ASN A 132 -13.44 1.54 -6.85
C ASN A 132 -13.02 0.25 -7.60
N GLY A 133 -11.76 0.16 -8.03
CA GLY A 133 -11.20 -1.02 -8.69
C GLY A 133 -10.75 -2.11 -7.73
N TRP A 134 -10.67 -1.80 -6.44
CA TRP A 134 -10.25 -2.73 -5.40
C TRP A 134 -10.93 -2.42 -4.06
N SER A 135 -10.98 -3.41 -3.17
CA SER A 135 -11.43 -3.27 -1.79
C SER A 135 -10.56 -4.14 -0.87
N SER A 136 -10.58 -3.85 0.43
CA SER A 136 -9.89 -4.65 1.44
C SER A 136 -10.83 -5.02 2.58
N HIS A 137 -10.74 -6.25 3.08
CA HIS A 137 -11.50 -6.75 4.20
C HIS A 137 -10.57 -7.48 5.18
N ILE A 138 -10.67 -7.15 6.47
CA ILE A 138 -9.94 -7.86 7.53
C ILE A 138 -10.72 -9.14 7.83
N ILE A 139 -10.14 -10.30 7.50
CA ILE A 139 -10.71 -11.60 7.84
C ILE A 139 -10.48 -11.88 9.32
N THR A 140 -9.28 -11.59 9.82
CA THR A 140 -8.89 -11.91 11.20
C THR A 140 -7.91 -10.88 11.74
N LEU A 141 -8.11 -10.50 13.00
CA LEU A 141 -7.17 -9.71 13.80
C LEU A 141 -7.15 -10.31 15.20
N GLN A 142 -6.08 -11.04 15.53
CA GLN A 142 -5.97 -11.82 16.75
C GLN A 142 -4.77 -11.39 17.58
N ASN A 143 -4.98 -11.29 18.89
CA ASN A 143 -3.90 -11.21 19.86
C ASN A 143 -3.33 -12.62 20.06
N ILE A 144 -2.05 -12.80 19.77
CA ILE A 144 -1.36 -14.09 19.91
C ILE A 144 -0.25 -14.04 20.98
N SER A 145 -0.30 -13.03 21.86
CA SER A 145 0.72 -12.82 22.91
C SER A 145 0.82 -14.00 23.89
N ASP A 146 -0.26 -14.74 24.09
CA ASP A 146 -0.37 -15.82 25.08
C ASP A 146 -0.02 -17.21 24.51
N MET A 147 0.40 -17.30 23.23
CA MET A 147 0.66 -18.58 22.55
C MET A 147 2.11 -19.09 22.75
N GLU A 148 2.96 -18.34 23.45
CA GLU A 148 4.39 -18.67 23.64
C GLU A 148 4.73 -19.30 25.01
N ASP A 149 3.74 -19.55 25.87
CA ASP A 149 3.97 -20.01 27.25
C ASP A 149 4.17 -21.54 27.40
N PHE A 150 4.42 -22.29 26.31
CA PHE A 150 4.59 -23.76 26.36
C PHE A 150 6.04 -24.25 26.36
N ASP A 151 7.03 -23.38 26.15
CA ASP A 151 8.45 -23.74 26.13
C ASP A 151 9.28 -22.78 27.00
N ASP A 152 9.21 -22.91 28.33
CA ASP A 152 10.41 -22.70 29.18
C ASP A 152 10.17 -23.13 30.65
N ASP A 153 10.30 -24.43 30.89
CA ASP A 153 10.58 -25.00 32.22
C ASP A 153 12.06 -24.82 32.61
N ALA A 154 12.78 -23.84 32.04
CA ALA A 154 14.22 -23.73 32.24
C ALA A 154 14.81 -22.31 32.12
N GLN A 155 14.30 -21.31 32.86
CA GLN A 155 15.16 -20.29 33.50
C GLN A 155 14.39 -19.31 34.41
N GLN A 156 14.27 -19.70 35.68
CA GLN A 156 14.19 -18.74 36.77
C GLN A 156 15.56 -18.03 36.91
N MET A 157 15.71 -16.80 36.42
CA MET A 157 16.47 -15.74 37.11
C MET A 157 16.41 -14.39 36.35
N THR A 158 15.90 -13.35 37.02
CA THR A 158 16.29 -11.93 36.88
C THR A 158 16.24 -11.26 35.50
N THR A 159 15.09 -10.66 35.12
CA THR A 159 15.00 -9.26 34.62
C THR A 159 13.52 -8.86 34.61
N ALA A 160 13.19 -7.57 34.75
CA ALA A 160 11.82 -7.06 34.72
C ALA A 160 11.03 -7.67 33.54
N GLN A 161 9.87 -8.29 33.84
CA GLN A 161 9.02 -8.99 32.88
C GLN A 161 8.61 -8.04 31.74
N THR A 162 9.38 -8.06 30.65
CA THR A 162 9.04 -7.29 29.45
C THR A 162 7.92 -8.04 28.76
N LYS A 163 6.68 -7.55 28.92
CA LYS A 163 5.52 -8.16 28.28
C LYS A 163 5.55 -7.84 26.79
N CYS A 164 5.48 -8.86 25.93
CA CYS A 164 5.40 -8.68 24.49
C CYS A 164 3.93 -8.68 24.05
N ILE A 165 3.52 -7.70 23.24
CA ILE A 165 2.21 -7.67 22.60
C ILE A 165 2.38 -8.14 21.16
N LYS A 166 1.75 -9.25 20.79
CA LYS A 166 1.79 -9.82 19.44
C LYS A 166 0.41 -9.84 18.80
N TYR A 167 0.32 -9.32 17.58
CA TYR A 167 -0.92 -9.33 16.79
C TYR A 167 -0.69 -9.94 15.42
N LEU A 168 -1.55 -10.90 15.08
CA LEU A 168 -1.70 -11.47 13.76
C LEU A 168 -2.89 -10.81 13.06
N CYS A 169 -2.70 -10.41 11.80
CA CYS A 169 -3.77 -9.96 10.93
C CYS A 169 -3.76 -10.75 9.62
N VAL A 170 -4.95 -11.21 9.21
CA VAL A 170 -5.21 -11.77 7.88
C VAL A 170 -6.16 -10.83 7.16
N MET A 171 -5.76 -10.37 5.99
CA MET A 171 -6.51 -9.43 5.16
C MET A 171 -6.74 -10.01 3.78
N GLU A 172 -7.93 -9.79 3.23
CA GLU A 172 -8.25 -10.09 1.83
C GLU A 172 -8.38 -8.79 1.04
N ILE A 173 -7.79 -8.76 -0.14
CA ILE A 173 -7.93 -7.70 -1.12
C ILE A 173 -8.70 -8.26 -2.31
N GLN A 174 -9.78 -7.60 -2.70
CA GLN A 174 -10.61 -8.01 -3.84
C GLN A 174 -10.45 -7.00 -4.98
N PHE A 175 -10.26 -7.49 -6.20
CA PHE A 175 -10.15 -6.70 -7.43
C PHE A 175 -11.46 -6.80 -8.21
N THR A 176 -12.35 -5.83 -8.00
CA THR A 176 -13.76 -5.87 -8.43
C THR A 176 -13.95 -6.14 -9.92
N LYS A 177 -13.09 -5.55 -10.78
CA LYS A 177 -13.16 -5.70 -12.24
C LYS A 177 -12.52 -6.97 -12.77
N HIS A 178 -11.73 -7.66 -11.95
CA HIS A 178 -10.92 -8.81 -12.37
C HIS A 178 -11.38 -10.12 -11.75
N MET A 179 -12.39 -10.09 -10.86
CA MET A 179 -12.90 -11.27 -10.15
C MET A 179 -11.79 -12.08 -9.44
N MET A 180 -10.79 -11.38 -8.93
CA MET A 180 -9.68 -11.97 -8.18
C MET A 180 -9.68 -11.46 -6.76
N CYS A 181 -9.32 -12.32 -5.81
CA CYS A 181 -8.97 -11.93 -4.47
C CYS A 181 -7.55 -12.38 -4.13
N CYS A 182 -6.89 -11.67 -3.23
CA CYS A 182 -5.59 -12.05 -2.71
C CYS A 182 -5.59 -11.87 -1.20
N ARG A 183 -5.05 -12.84 -0.47
CA ARG A 183 -4.93 -12.76 0.98
C ARG A 183 -3.51 -12.38 1.37
N GLY A 184 -3.39 -11.66 2.48
CA GLY A 184 -2.11 -11.28 3.04
C GLY A 184 -2.10 -11.42 4.54
N VAL A 185 -0.93 -11.74 5.07
CA VAL A 185 -0.71 -11.99 6.50
C VAL A 185 0.27 -10.96 7.05
N GLY A 186 -0.03 -10.45 8.24
CA GLY A 186 0.81 -9.46 8.91
C GLY A 186 0.95 -9.78 10.40
N LEU A 187 2.20 -9.90 10.84
CA LEU A 187 2.57 -10.07 12.25
C LEU A 187 3.22 -8.78 12.77
N SER A 188 2.76 -8.30 13.93
CA SER A 188 3.40 -7.19 14.62
C SER A 188 3.64 -7.51 16.08
N GLU A 189 4.79 -7.07 16.57
CA GLU A 189 5.23 -7.23 17.95
C GLU A 189 5.58 -5.86 18.53
N GLU A 190 5.16 -5.59 19.76
CA GLU A 190 5.44 -4.36 20.50
C GLU A 190 5.88 -4.73 21.92
N LEU A 191 7.04 -4.21 22.34
CA LEU A 191 7.61 -4.50 23.66
C LEU A 191 7.05 -3.53 24.72
N VAL A 192 6.54 -4.06 25.83
CA VAL A 192 6.06 -3.29 26.99
C VAL A 192 7.12 -3.35 28.09
N GLN A 193 7.85 -2.25 28.26
CA GLN A 193 8.90 -2.13 29.29
C GLN A 193 8.32 -1.88 30.69
N ASP A 194 7.21 -1.14 30.79
CA ASP A 194 6.54 -0.82 32.06
C ASP A 194 5.07 -1.24 32.00
N GLY A 195 4.71 -2.32 32.70
CA GLY A 195 3.34 -2.83 32.79
C GLY A 195 2.40 -1.99 33.67
N THR A 196 2.89 -0.89 34.24
CA THR A 196 2.20 -0.11 35.28
C THR A 196 1.35 1.03 34.71
N ASP A 197 1.59 1.47 33.47
CA ASP A 197 0.79 2.52 32.81
C ASP A 197 -0.24 1.91 31.84
N PRO A 198 -1.54 1.90 32.20
CA PRO A 198 -2.59 1.38 31.34
C PRO A 198 -2.70 2.12 30.00
N LEU A 199 -2.36 3.42 29.95
CA LEU A 199 -2.46 4.21 28.73
C LEU A 199 -1.38 3.80 27.72
N ASN A 200 -0.13 3.64 28.18
CA ASN A 200 0.97 3.14 27.36
C ASN A 200 0.66 1.75 26.78
N TYR A 201 0.08 0.86 27.60
CA TYR A 201 -0.35 -0.46 27.15
C TYR A 201 -1.36 -0.38 26.00
N VAL A 202 -2.44 0.40 26.17
CA VAL A 202 -3.47 0.57 25.13
C VAL A 202 -2.88 1.18 23.85
N LEU A 203 -1.99 2.16 23.97
CA LEU A 203 -1.31 2.76 22.81
C LEU A 203 -0.45 1.73 22.06
N LYS A 204 0.27 0.86 22.78
CA LYS A 204 1.07 -0.22 22.18
C LYS A 204 0.21 -1.28 21.52
N VAL A 205 -0.92 -1.66 22.12
CA VAL A 205 -1.91 -2.54 21.48
C VAL A 205 -2.42 -1.94 20.16
N GLY A 206 -2.84 -0.68 20.17
CA GLY A 206 -3.32 -0.01 18.96
C GLY A 206 -2.25 0.10 17.87
N ARG A 207 -0.98 0.33 18.25
CA ARG A 207 0.16 0.31 17.32
C ARG A 207 0.40 -1.08 16.74
N ALA A 208 0.41 -2.12 17.57
CA ALA A 208 0.57 -3.51 17.14
C ALA A 208 -0.54 -3.92 16.15
N GLN A 209 -1.80 -3.66 16.48
CA GLN A 209 -2.95 -3.92 15.61
C GLN A 209 -2.84 -3.20 14.26
N LYS A 210 -2.53 -1.90 14.29
CA LYS A 210 -2.36 -1.09 13.07
C LYS A 210 -1.21 -1.60 12.23
N SER A 211 -0.06 -1.89 12.84
CA SER A 211 1.13 -2.40 12.16
C SER A 211 0.86 -3.78 11.53
N ALA A 212 0.21 -4.70 12.25
CA ALA A 212 -0.17 -6.01 11.72
C ALA A 212 -1.10 -5.85 10.51
N THR A 213 -2.11 -4.98 10.60
CA THR A 213 -3.04 -4.68 9.50
C THR A 213 -2.31 -4.11 8.28
N GLN A 214 -1.40 -3.17 8.47
CA GLN A 214 -0.62 -2.55 7.39
C GLN A 214 0.33 -3.55 6.72
N LYS A 215 0.94 -4.46 7.49
CA LYS A 215 1.77 -5.54 6.97
C LYS A 215 0.94 -6.53 6.15
N ALA A 216 -0.22 -6.96 6.66
CA ALA A 216 -1.13 -7.86 5.96
C ALA A 216 -1.59 -7.29 4.61
N MET A 217 -1.91 -6.00 4.57
CA MET A 217 -2.25 -5.32 3.31
C MET A 217 -1.07 -5.30 2.33
N SER A 218 0.12 -4.98 2.82
CA SER A 218 1.33 -4.94 1.98
C SER A 218 1.66 -6.33 1.43
N ASP A 219 1.48 -7.37 2.25
CA ASP A 219 1.65 -8.78 1.90
C ASP A 219 0.65 -9.24 0.82
N ALA A 220 -0.61 -8.83 0.93
CA ALA A 220 -1.61 -9.14 -0.10
C ALA A 220 -1.29 -8.47 -1.45
N PHE A 221 -0.82 -7.22 -1.43
CA PHE A 221 -0.48 -6.51 -2.67
C PHE A 221 0.79 -7.03 -3.36
N GLN A 222 1.80 -7.52 -2.62
CA GLN A 222 3.03 -8.03 -3.24
C GLN A 222 2.83 -9.33 -4.04
N LYS A 223 1.72 -10.04 -3.79
CA LYS A 223 1.31 -11.25 -4.50
C LYS A 223 0.67 -10.96 -5.86
N ILE A 224 0.47 -9.69 -6.21
CA ILE A 224 -0.09 -9.30 -7.50
C ILE A 224 0.87 -8.45 -8.33
N LEU A 225 0.68 -8.54 -9.64
CA LEU A 225 1.37 -7.79 -10.68
C LEU A 225 0.34 -7.01 -11.48
N LEU A 226 0.67 -5.78 -11.86
CA LEU A 226 -0.14 -4.97 -12.77
C LEU A 226 0.50 -5.01 -14.16
N VAL A 227 -0.22 -5.48 -15.15
CA VAL A 227 0.18 -5.41 -16.56
C VAL A 227 -0.47 -4.18 -17.18
N VAL A 228 0.33 -3.14 -17.41
CA VAL A 228 -0.11 -1.84 -17.95
C VAL A 228 0.20 -1.79 -19.43
N LEU A 229 -0.84 -1.60 -20.24
CA LEU A 229 -0.73 -1.42 -21.68
C LEU A 229 -0.64 0.07 -22.04
N GLY A 230 0.05 0.40 -23.13
CA GLY A 230 0.24 1.77 -23.60
C GLY A 230 -1.05 2.53 -23.95
N ASN A 231 -2.19 1.83 -24.05
CA ASN A 231 -3.52 2.43 -24.20
C ASN A 231 -4.21 2.76 -22.86
N GLY A 232 -3.52 2.57 -21.73
CA GLY A 232 -4.04 2.82 -20.38
C GLY A 232 -4.85 1.67 -19.78
N LYS A 233 -5.05 0.55 -20.50
CA LYS A 233 -5.68 -0.64 -19.92
C LYS A 233 -4.73 -1.33 -18.95
N VAL A 234 -5.27 -1.77 -17.82
CA VAL A 234 -4.53 -2.47 -16.79
C VAL A 234 -5.16 -3.83 -16.55
N PHE A 235 -4.33 -4.86 -16.46
CA PHE A 235 -4.73 -6.20 -16.02
C PHE A 235 -4.02 -6.52 -14.71
N VAL A 236 -4.73 -7.17 -13.79
CA VAL A 236 -4.14 -7.71 -12.56
C VAL A 236 -3.80 -9.17 -12.82
N GLN A 237 -2.63 -9.61 -12.41
CA GLN A 237 -2.19 -11.01 -12.47
C GLN A 237 -1.61 -11.41 -11.11
N ARG A 238 -1.81 -12.67 -10.69
CA ARG A 238 -1.15 -13.24 -9.50
C ARG A 238 0.31 -13.55 -9.81
N SER A 239 1.21 -13.24 -8.89
CA SER A 239 2.63 -13.58 -8.99
C SER A 239 2.80 -15.07 -8.70
N SER A 240 3.33 -15.83 -9.66
CA SER A 240 3.53 -17.29 -9.55
C SER A 240 4.49 -17.71 -8.42
N GLU A 241 5.38 -16.83 -7.97
CA GLU A 241 6.32 -17.10 -6.86
C GLU A 241 5.62 -17.34 -5.50
N LEU A 242 4.36 -16.93 -5.32
CA LEU A 242 3.66 -16.92 -4.02
C LEU A 242 2.41 -17.83 -3.99
N GLU A 243 2.11 -18.50 -5.10
CA GLU A 243 0.93 -19.36 -5.27
C GLU A 243 1.05 -20.67 -4.44
N GLU A 244 2.27 -21.18 -4.28
CA GLU A 244 2.56 -22.37 -3.47
C GLU A 244 2.36 -22.12 -1.95
N LEU A 245 2.65 -20.92 -1.47
CA LEU A 245 2.50 -20.55 -0.05
C LEU A 245 1.04 -20.30 0.35
N ASP A 246 0.26 -19.67 -0.53
CA ASP A 246 -1.16 -19.41 -0.29
C ASP A 246 -1.96 -20.72 -0.17
N SER A 247 -1.61 -21.73 -0.97
CA SER A 247 -2.26 -23.06 -0.94
C SER A 247 -2.11 -23.73 0.43
N ILE A 248 -0.91 -23.65 1.02
CA ILE A 248 -0.61 -24.23 2.35
C ILE A 248 -1.37 -23.48 3.45
N ILE A 249 -1.40 -22.14 3.38
CA ILE A 249 -2.10 -21.30 4.36
C ILE A 249 -3.62 -21.53 4.32
N GLU A 250 -4.20 -21.71 3.12
CA GLU A 250 -5.62 -22.03 2.97
C GLU A 250 -5.97 -23.38 3.61
N GLU A 251 -5.15 -24.42 3.42
CA GLU A 251 -5.34 -25.73 4.05
C GLU A 251 -5.26 -25.67 5.58
N GLU A 252 -4.36 -24.84 6.13
CA GLU A 252 -4.20 -24.66 7.58
C GLU A 252 -5.34 -23.83 8.21
N LEU A 253 -5.82 -22.79 7.52
CA LEU A 253 -7.01 -22.03 7.95
C LEU A 253 -8.27 -22.90 7.95
N HIS A 254 -8.43 -23.77 6.95
CA HIS A 254 -9.55 -24.70 6.88
C HIS A 254 -9.52 -25.78 7.96
N THR A 255 -8.34 -26.21 8.41
CA THR A 255 -8.20 -27.19 9.50
C THR A 255 -8.40 -26.59 10.90
N GLN A 256 -8.24 -25.27 11.07
CA GLN A 256 -8.49 -24.57 12.34
C GLN A 256 -9.94 -24.06 12.51
N LEU A 257 -10.71 -23.92 11.42
CA LEU A 257 -12.13 -23.57 11.44
C LEU A 257 -13.02 -24.82 11.52
N GLN A 258 -13.06 -25.49 12.69
CA GLN A 258 -14.11 -26.48 12.97
C GLN A 258 -15.43 -25.74 13.25
N VAL A 259 -16.16 -25.40 12.18
CA VAL A 259 -17.48 -24.77 12.26
C VAL A 259 -18.47 -25.83 12.77
N ASN A 260 -19.01 -25.63 13.97
CA ASN A 260 -20.24 -26.32 14.37
C ASN A 260 -21.34 -25.91 13.38
N SER A 261 -21.63 -26.77 12.42
CA SER A 261 -22.77 -26.61 11.53
C SER A 261 -24.04 -26.70 12.37
N VAL A 262 -24.61 -25.56 12.74
CA VAL A 262 -25.98 -25.54 13.24
C VAL A 262 -26.88 -25.76 12.04
N SER A 263 -27.35 -26.99 11.88
CA SER A 263 -28.43 -27.30 10.95
C SER A 263 -29.68 -26.55 11.41
N LEU A 264 -29.99 -25.44 10.72
CA LEU A 264 -31.28 -24.76 10.82
C LEU A 264 -32.36 -25.72 10.32
N SER A 265 -32.97 -26.47 11.24
CA SER A 265 -34.16 -27.25 10.95
C SER A 265 -35.28 -26.30 10.56
N GLN A 266 -35.78 -26.51 9.34
CA GLN A 266 -36.97 -25.89 8.77
C GLN A 266 -38.09 -25.87 9.81
N SER A 267 -38.36 -24.69 10.36
CA SER A 267 -39.54 -24.43 11.19
C SER A 267 -40.42 -23.47 10.39
N GLU A 268 -41.32 -24.10 9.64
CA GLU A 268 -42.66 -23.65 9.24
C GLU A 268 -42.90 -22.14 9.28
N CYS A 269 -42.71 -21.49 8.13
CA CYS A 269 -43.27 -20.17 7.86
C CYS A 269 -44.76 -20.37 7.51
N GLU A 270 -45.60 -20.44 8.55
CA GLU A 270 -47.05 -20.39 8.37
C GLU A 270 -47.51 -19.00 7.93
N ASN A 271 -48.38 -19.02 6.92
CA ASN A 271 -49.09 -17.90 6.32
C ASN A 271 -49.68 -16.92 7.33
N LEU A 272 -49.51 -15.61 7.08
CA LEU A 272 -50.60 -14.65 7.21
C LEU A 272 -50.57 -13.67 6.03
N SER A 273 -51.52 -13.90 5.13
CA SER A 273 -52.03 -12.98 4.12
C SER A 273 -52.82 -11.82 4.76
N ASP A 274 -53.02 -10.77 3.96
CA ASP A 274 -53.92 -9.61 4.14
C ASP A 274 -53.47 -8.52 5.13
N PHE A 275 -53.17 -7.32 4.63
CA PHE A 275 -54.13 -6.22 4.54
C PHE A 275 -53.62 -5.06 3.66
N SER A 276 -54.55 -4.58 2.83
CA SER A 276 -54.45 -3.48 1.85
C SER A 276 -54.19 -2.10 2.47
N PHE A 277 -53.60 -1.23 1.66
CA PHE A 277 -53.52 0.24 1.79
C PHE A 277 -54.89 0.88 2.07
N ASP A 278 -54.92 1.99 2.83
CA ASP A 278 -55.55 3.21 2.32
C ASP A 278 -55.04 4.52 2.94
N THR A 279 -54.94 5.53 2.09
CA THR A 279 -54.67 6.95 2.36
C THR A 279 -55.98 7.67 2.66
N GLY A 280 -56.08 8.38 3.79
CA GLY A 280 -57.31 9.07 4.19
C GLY A 280 -57.07 10.45 4.80
N THR A 281 -57.48 11.46 4.04
CA THR A 281 -57.70 12.89 4.30
C THR A 281 -58.44 13.20 5.62
N MET A 282 -58.15 14.34 6.27
CA MET A 282 -59.16 15.09 7.02
C MET A 282 -58.91 16.60 6.97
N GLU A 283 -59.85 17.30 6.34
CA GLU A 283 -60.10 18.75 6.43
C GLU A 283 -60.76 19.14 7.76
N GLY A 284 -60.73 20.45 8.06
CA GLY A 284 -61.65 21.14 8.99
C GLY A 284 -60.93 22.27 9.75
N ILE A 285 -60.89 23.52 9.27
CA ILE A 285 -61.90 24.61 9.24
C ILE A 285 -62.16 25.28 10.62
N GLU A 286 -61.97 26.62 10.61
CA GLU A 286 -62.48 27.73 11.43
C GLU A 286 -62.17 27.86 12.94
N LYS A 287 -61.45 28.95 13.28
CA LYS A 287 -62.05 30.26 13.62
C LYS A 287 -61.06 31.40 13.43
#